data_AF-A0A3B8HYF2-F1
#
_entry.id   AF-A0A3B8HYF2-F1
#
_cell.length_a   1.000
_cell.length_b   1.000
_cell.length_c   1.000
_cell.angle_alpha   90.00
_cell.angle_beta   90.00
_cell.angle_gamma   90.00
#
_symmetry.space_group_name_H-M   'P 1'
#
loop_
_entity.id
_entity.type
_entity.pdbx_description
1 polymer ?
#
loop_
_entity_poly.entity_id
_entity_poly.type
_entity_poly.pdbx_seq_one_letter_code
_entity_poly.pdbx_strand_id
1 'polypeptide(L)'
;VEGTPLEEQPRVPVWDMVRMIATARIIMPKAMVRLSAGRVRMSFEEQAMCFMAGANSIFAGDKLLTTPNPEVNEDEQLFQTLNLKPRKAFKNGEAPLEVKQIPMAQEV
;
A
#
# COMPACT_ATOMS: atom_id res chain seq x y z
N VAL A 1 8.62 18.76 3.58
CA VAL A 1 8.38 18.83 5.03
C VAL A 1 8.93 20.18 5.44
N GLU A 2 8.23 20.92 6.29
CA GLU A 2 8.67 22.27 6.66
C GLU A 2 10.12 22.29 7.14
N GLY A 3 10.92 23.19 6.58
CA GLY A 3 12.34 23.38 6.91
C GLY A 3 13.31 22.41 6.24
N THR A 4 12.87 21.47 5.40
CA THR A 4 13.79 20.63 4.63
C THR A 4 14.17 21.29 3.30
N PRO A 5 15.38 21.05 2.74
CA PRO A 5 15.74 21.57 1.40
C PRO A 5 14.83 21.10 0.25
N LEU A 6 13.97 20.11 0.50
CA LEU A 6 13.03 19.53 -0.46
C LEU A 6 11.57 19.94 -0.17
N GLU A 7 11.34 20.93 0.69
CA GLU A 7 10.00 21.31 1.13
C GLU A 7 9.06 21.66 -0.03
N GLU A 8 9.52 22.50 -0.94
CA GLU A 8 8.73 23.06 -2.05
C GLU A 8 8.79 22.20 -3.32
N GLN A 9 9.36 21.00 -3.24
CA GLN A 9 9.47 20.15 -4.41
C GLN A 9 8.10 19.65 -4.87
N PRO A 10 7.83 19.64 -6.19
CA PRO A 10 6.58 19.12 -6.70
C PRO A 10 6.45 17.63 -6.39
N ARG A 11 5.21 17.18 -6.24
CA ARG A 11 4.93 15.76 -6.06
C ARG A 11 5.28 14.99 -7.33
N VAL A 12 5.93 13.85 -7.17
CA VAL A 12 6.17 12.90 -8.27
C VAL A 12 4.81 12.41 -8.82
N PRO A 13 4.59 12.46 -10.15
CA PRO A 13 3.36 11.95 -10.76
C PRO A 13 3.14 10.47 -10.44
N VAL A 14 1.88 10.08 -10.23
CA VAL A 14 1.56 8.67 -9.91
C VAL A 14 2.02 7.70 -10.99
N TRP A 15 2.01 8.12 -12.26
CA TRP A 15 2.45 7.29 -13.37
C TRP A 15 3.92 6.89 -13.28
N ASP A 16 4.78 7.78 -12.79
CA ASP A 16 6.19 7.47 -12.57
C ASP A 16 6.36 6.54 -11.36
N MET A 17 5.54 6.70 -10.32
CA MET A 17 5.51 5.76 -9.18
C MET A 17 5.09 4.36 -9.62
N VAL A 18 4.02 4.23 -10.40
CA VAL A 18 3.52 2.97 -10.95
C VAL A 18 4.57 2.33 -11.85
N ARG A 19 5.20 3.10 -12.75
CA ARG A 19 6.28 2.61 -13.62
C ARG A 19 7.48 2.12 -12.81
N MET A 20 7.88 2.86 -11.78
CA MET A 20 8.99 2.48 -10.90
C MET A 20 8.70 1.16 -10.17
N ILE A 21 7.50 0.99 -9.64
CA ILE A 21 7.08 -0.25 -8.97
C ILE A 21 7.06 -1.44 -9.94
N ALA A 22 6.47 -1.26 -11.12
CA ALA A 22 6.46 -2.29 -12.17
C ALA A 22 7.88 -2.69 -12.57
N THR A 23 8.77 -1.71 -12.75
CA THR A 23 10.18 -1.93 -13.05
C THR A 23 10.83 -2.76 -11.94
N ALA A 24 10.67 -2.36 -10.67
CA ALA A 24 11.22 -3.07 -9.53
C ALA A 24 10.71 -4.52 -9.44
N ARG A 25 9.42 -4.75 -9.67
CA ARG A 25 8.83 -6.10 -9.70
C ARG A 25 9.43 -6.95 -10.82
N ILE A 26 9.60 -6.41 -12.02
CA ILE A 26 10.14 -7.14 -13.17
C ILE A 26 11.62 -7.52 -12.93
N ILE A 27 12.44 -6.58 -12.48
CA ILE A 27 13.90 -6.83 -12.31
C ILE A 27 14.21 -7.64 -11.05
N MET A 28 13.36 -7.59 -10.03
CA MET A 28 13.52 -8.31 -8.76
C MET A 28 12.27 -9.14 -8.42
N PRO A 29 11.95 -10.21 -9.18
CA PRO A 29 10.67 -10.91 -9.10
C PRO A 29 10.41 -11.55 -7.73
N LYS A 30 11.46 -11.95 -7.00
CA LYS A 30 11.36 -12.58 -5.67
C LYS A 30 11.36 -11.58 -4.51
N ALA A 31 11.65 -10.30 -4.77
CA ALA A 31 11.72 -9.30 -3.72
C ALA A 31 10.32 -8.89 -3.24
N MET A 32 10.24 -8.47 -1.97
CA MET A 32 9.10 -7.74 -1.46
C MET A 32 9.24 -6.28 -1.91
N VAL A 33 8.26 -5.77 -2.64
CA VAL A 33 8.20 -4.38 -3.06
C VAL A 33 7.20 -3.69 -2.15
N ARG A 34 7.70 -2.83 -1.24
CA ARG A 34 6.88 -2.20 -0.21
C ARG A 34 6.48 -0.78 -0.59
N LEU A 35 5.19 -0.56 -0.84
CA LEU A 35 4.62 0.78 -0.94
C LEU A 35 4.58 1.38 0.47
N SER A 36 5.53 2.28 0.75
CA SER A 36 5.84 2.71 2.13
C SER A 36 5.34 4.14 2.40
N ALA A 37 6.26 5.11 2.50
CA ALA A 37 5.94 6.49 2.83
C ALA A 37 5.18 7.20 1.70
N GLY A 38 4.28 8.11 2.08
CA GLY A 38 3.55 8.98 1.14
C GLY A 38 2.17 8.47 0.73
N ARG A 39 1.75 7.28 1.16
CA ARG A 39 0.43 6.70 0.84
C ARG A 39 -0.75 7.58 1.24
N VAL A 40 -0.65 8.31 2.36
CA VAL A 40 -1.70 9.27 2.80
C VAL A 40 -2.03 10.32 1.74
N ARG A 41 -1.08 10.63 0.86
CA ARG A 41 -1.29 11.60 -0.21
C ARG A 41 -1.78 10.94 -1.51
N MET A 42 -1.83 9.61 -1.55
CA MET A 42 -2.29 8.86 -2.71
C MET A 42 -3.79 8.60 -2.63
N SER A 43 -4.49 8.72 -3.75
CA SER A 43 -5.88 8.26 -3.81
C SER A 43 -5.98 6.74 -3.67
N PHE A 44 -7.18 6.25 -3.39
CA PHE A 44 -7.47 4.82 -3.32
C PHE A 44 -7.05 4.08 -4.61
N GLU A 45 -7.40 4.65 -5.76
CA GLU A 45 -7.09 4.12 -7.09
C GLU A 45 -5.58 4.18 -7.40
N GLU A 46 -4.90 5.24 -6.96
CA GLU A 46 -3.45 5.35 -7.11
C GLU A 46 -2.73 4.23 -6.35
N GLN A 47 -3.17 3.94 -5.12
CA GLN A 47 -2.64 2.83 -4.34
C GLN A 47 -2.98 1.47 -4.96
N ALA A 48 -4.21 1.30 -5.46
CA ALA A 48 -4.62 0.10 -6.16
C ALA A 48 -3.76 -0.18 -7.39
N MET A 49 -3.46 0.84 -8.20
CA MET A 49 -2.56 0.73 -9.34
C MET A 49 -1.14 0.36 -8.92
N CYS A 50 -0.65 0.84 -7.78
CA CYS A 50 0.64 0.44 -7.24
C CYS A 50 0.69 -1.05 -6.84
N PHE A 51 -0.39 -1.59 -6.25
CA PHE A 51 -0.50 -3.03 -5.98
C PHE A 51 -0.56 -3.85 -7.27
N MET A 52 -1.36 -3.43 -8.25
CA MET A 52 -1.43 -4.07 -9.56
C MET A 52 -0.09 -4.06 -10.31
N ALA A 53 0.69 -2.98 -10.16
CA ALA A 53 2.03 -2.88 -10.73
C ALA A 53 3.06 -3.80 -10.07
N GLY A 54 2.77 -4.35 -8.89
CA GLY A 54 3.59 -5.37 -8.24
C GLY A 54 4.07 -5.04 -6.83
N ALA A 55 3.59 -3.95 -6.22
CA ALA A 55 3.74 -3.76 -4.77
C ALA A 55 2.99 -4.88 -4.03
N ASN A 56 3.59 -5.41 -2.97
CA ASN A 56 3.02 -6.53 -2.20
C ASN A 56 3.26 -6.42 -0.69
N SER A 57 3.54 -5.21 -0.20
CA SER A 57 3.76 -4.92 1.21
C SER A 57 3.48 -3.45 1.48
N ILE A 58 2.99 -3.14 2.68
CA ILE A 58 2.80 -1.79 3.21
C ILE A 58 3.23 -1.74 4.68
N PHE A 59 3.29 -0.53 5.25
CA PHE A 59 3.23 -0.34 6.70
C PHE A 59 1.77 -0.14 7.10
N ALA A 60 1.32 -0.86 8.12
CA ALA A 60 -0.02 -0.74 8.71
C ALA A 60 0.09 -0.13 10.12
N GLY A 61 -0.90 0.67 10.50
CA GLY A 61 -0.94 1.44 11.75
C GLY A 61 -0.99 2.95 11.51
N ASP A 62 -1.26 3.73 12.55
CA ASP A 62 -1.68 5.14 12.39
C ASP A 62 -0.54 6.11 12.02
N LYS A 63 0.72 5.70 12.26
CA LYS A 63 1.90 6.54 12.02
C LYS A 63 3.06 5.73 11.47
N LEU A 64 3.85 6.37 10.62
CA LEU A 64 5.20 5.90 10.27
C LEU A 64 6.18 6.31 11.37
N LEU A 65 7.39 6.73 11.00
CA LEU A 65 8.39 7.21 11.96
C LEU A 65 8.01 8.58 12.55
N THR A 66 7.72 9.55 11.68
CA THR A 66 7.41 10.94 12.09
C THR A 66 6.19 11.53 11.37
N THR A 67 5.74 10.90 10.29
CA THR A 67 4.60 11.38 9.46
C THR A 67 3.39 10.46 9.59
N PRO A 68 2.18 10.98 9.28
CA PRO A 68 0.96 10.17 9.23
C PRO A 68 1.07 9.00 8.25
N ASN A 69 0.36 7.92 8.53
CA ASN A 69 0.13 6.77 7.66
C ASN A 69 -1.38 6.63 7.39
N PRO A 70 -1.84 5.95 6.32
CA PRO A 70 -3.26 5.67 6.17
C PRO A 70 -3.80 4.90 7.36
N GLU A 71 -5.06 5.15 7.71
CA GLU A 71 -5.71 4.44 8.80
C GLU A 71 -5.91 2.97 8.46
N VAL A 72 -5.94 2.12 9.48
CA VAL A 72 -6.10 0.66 9.32
C VAL A 72 -7.38 0.31 8.53
N ASN A 73 -8.47 1.07 8.72
CA ASN A 73 -9.73 0.85 8.02
C ASN A 73 -9.61 1.09 6.49
N GLU A 74 -8.88 2.12 6.07
CA GLU A 74 -8.66 2.38 4.63
C GLU A 74 -7.85 1.25 3.98
N ASP A 75 -6.85 0.74 4.69
CA ASP A 75 -6.02 -0.39 4.24
C ASP A 75 -6.85 -1.68 4.11
N GLU A 76 -7.75 -1.93 5.06
CA GLU A 76 -8.67 -3.07 5.01
C GLU A 76 -9.63 -2.98 3.81
N GLN A 77 -10.22 -1.81 3.55
CA GLN A 77 -11.11 -1.60 2.41
C GLN A 77 -10.39 -1.79 1.07
N LEU A 78 -9.15 -1.31 0.96
CA LEU A 78 -8.31 -1.50 -0.22
C LEU A 78 -8.04 -3.00 -0.44
N PHE A 79 -7.69 -3.72 0.61
CA PHE A 79 -7.41 -5.16 0.51
C PHE A 79 -8.65 -5.96 0.14
N GLN A 80 -9.81 -5.61 0.70
CA GLN A 80 -11.09 -6.23 0.34
C GLN A 80 -11.41 -6.00 -1.13
N THR A 81 -11.33 -4.75 -1.60
CA THR A 81 -11.65 -4.38 -2.98
C THR A 81 -10.74 -5.07 -3.99
N LEU A 82 -9.46 -5.21 -3.68
CA LEU A 82 -8.48 -5.86 -4.54
C LEU A 82 -8.37 -7.38 -4.32
N ASN A 83 -9.19 -7.93 -3.43
CA ASN A 83 -9.16 -9.34 -3.03
C ASN A 83 -7.75 -9.82 -2.60
N LEU A 84 -7.03 -8.96 -1.87
CA LEU A 84 -5.68 -9.23 -1.36
C LEU A 84 -5.75 -9.93 -0.01
N LYS A 85 -4.89 -10.92 0.20
CA LYS A 85 -4.79 -11.67 1.45
C LYS A 85 -3.55 -11.24 2.23
N PRO A 86 -3.70 -10.81 3.50
CA PRO A 86 -2.56 -10.53 4.35
C PRO A 86 -1.67 -11.77 4.51
N ARG A 87 -0.35 -11.56 4.48
CA ARG A 87 0.61 -12.62 4.78
C ARG A 87 0.64 -12.87 6.30
N LYS A 88 0.67 -14.13 6.71
CA LYS A 88 0.87 -14.51 8.12
C LYS A 88 2.18 -13.92 8.66
N ALA A 89 2.13 -13.40 9.90
CA ALA A 89 3.31 -12.89 10.58
C ALA A 89 4.41 -13.97 10.68
N PHE A 90 5.66 -13.56 10.57
CA PHE A 90 6.82 -14.47 10.53
C PHE A 90 7.20 -15.05 11.92
N LYS A 91 6.67 -14.49 13.01
CA LYS A 91 6.80 -14.99 14.38
C LYS A 91 5.43 -15.05 15.04
N ASN A 92 5.32 -15.81 16.14
CA ASN A 92 4.17 -15.96 17.05
C ASN A 92 3.67 -14.63 17.66
N GLY A 93 3.43 -13.61 16.85
CA GLY A 93 2.62 -12.46 17.20
C GLY A 93 1.14 -12.77 16.92
N GLU A 94 0.28 -11.90 17.41
CA GLU A 94 -1.18 -11.99 17.27
C GLU A 94 -1.61 -12.33 15.83
N ALA A 95 -2.70 -13.08 15.72
CA ALA A 95 -3.20 -13.57 14.45
C ALA A 95 -3.38 -12.42 13.45
N PRO A 96 -3.05 -12.62 12.16
CA PRO A 96 -3.30 -11.60 11.15
C PRO A 96 -4.77 -11.21 11.16
N LEU A 97 -5.05 -9.92 10.97
CA LEU A 97 -6.41 -9.38 10.84
C LEU A 97 -7.22 -10.27 9.89
N GLU A 98 -8.33 -10.83 10.37
CA GLU A 98 -9.28 -11.53 9.52
C GLU A 98 -9.97 -10.49 8.64
N VAL A 99 -9.51 -10.36 7.41
CA VAL A 99 -10.20 -9.56 6.39
C VAL A 99 -11.50 -10.29 6.05
N LYS A 100 -12.62 -9.85 6.63
CA LYS A 100 -13.95 -10.35 6.28
C LYS A 100 -14.23 -9.97 4.84
N GLN A 101 -14.36 -10.99 3.99
CA GLN A 101 -14.71 -10.83 2.60
C GLN A 101 -16.15 -10.28 2.53
N ILE A 102 -16.36 -9.14 1.88
CA ILE A 102 -17.72 -8.71 1.51
C ILE A 102 -18.29 -9.87 0.67
N PRO A 103 -19.50 -10.38 0.97
CA PRO A 103 -20.13 -11.36 0.10
C PRO A 103 -20.11 -10.77 -1.31
N MET A 104 -19.51 -11.50 -2.26
CA MET A 104 -19.61 -11.18 -3.68
C MET A 104 -21.07 -10.83 -3.92
N ALA A 105 -21.35 -9.63 -4.46
CA ALA A 105 -22.71 -9.27 -4.86
C ALA A 105 -23.25 -10.49 -5.59
N GLN A 106 -24.29 -11.10 -5.01
CA GLN A 106 -24.85 -12.34 -5.54
C GLN A 106 -25.09 -12.11 -7.02
N GLU A 107 -24.65 -13.07 -7.83
CA GLU A 107 -24.88 -13.10 -9.27
C GLU A 107 -26.33 -12.67 -9.54
N VAL A 108 -26.49 -11.57 -10.29
CA VAL A 108 -27.79 -11.17 -10.84
C VAL A 108 -28.13 -12.13 -11.95
#